data_AF-A0A9D4VP65-F1
#
_entry.id   AF-A0A9D4VP65-F1
#
_cell.length_a   1.000
_cell.length_b   1.000
_cell.length_c   1.000
_cell.angle_alpha   90.00
_cell.angle_beta   90.00
_cell.angle_gamma   90.00
#
_symmetry.space_group_name_H-M   'P 1'
#
loop_
_entity.id
_entity.type
_entity.pdbx_description
1 polymer ?
#
loop_
_entity_poly.entity_id
_entity_poly.type
_entity_poly.pdbx_seq_one_letter_code
_entity_poly.pdbx_strand_id
1 'polypeptide(L)'
;MGQELSGLDFTELQHLESQLEMSLKSIRTRKGQIFSDEINELHKKGSLSSKENEELQKKINRIGEENAELEKVIGTRRREYTISNGSQSSIRYGYDIHDEQMSLQLRQPQQPQP
;
A
#
# COMPACT_ATOMS: atom_id res chain seq x y z
N MET A 1 -5.30 12.98 45.25
CA MET A 1 -4.88 11.65 45.74
C MET A 1 -5.35 11.49 47.17
N GLY A 2 -6.64 11.23 47.43
CA GLY A 2 -7.18 10.94 48.78
C GLY A 2 -6.58 11.72 49.96
N GLN A 3 -6.22 12.99 49.76
CA GLN A 3 -5.51 13.81 50.74
C GLN A 3 -6.55 14.67 51.45
N GLU A 4 -6.30 15.01 52.71
CA GLU A 4 -7.18 15.84 53.54
C GLU A 4 -8.57 15.25 53.83
N LEU A 5 -8.69 13.91 53.89
CA LEU A 5 -9.94 13.22 54.23
C LEU A 5 -10.29 13.30 55.73
N SER A 6 -9.38 13.78 56.58
CA SER A 6 -9.54 13.84 58.05
C SER A 6 -10.64 14.78 58.53
N GLY A 7 -11.18 15.63 57.65
CA GLY A 7 -12.29 16.54 57.94
C GLY A 7 -13.66 16.02 57.53
N LEU A 8 -13.74 14.84 56.89
CA LEU A 8 -14.99 14.25 56.42
C LEU A 8 -15.55 13.26 57.44
N ASP A 9 -16.86 13.26 57.62
CA ASP A 9 -17.53 12.20 58.36
C ASP A 9 -17.66 10.91 57.52
N PHE A 10 -18.12 9.84 58.16
CA PHE A 10 -18.29 8.54 57.51
C PHE A 10 -19.22 8.58 56.29
N THR A 11 -20.28 9.39 56.34
CA THR A 11 -21.28 9.52 55.27
C THR A 11 -20.69 10.25 54.08
N GLU A 12 -19.94 11.32 54.33
CA GLU A 12 -19.25 12.10 53.31
C GLU A 12 -18.14 11.28 52.63
N LEU A 13 -17.38 10.49 53.40
CA LEU A 13 -16.40 9.52 52.88
C LEU A 13 -17.07 8.47 51.98
N GLN A 14 -18.19 7.89 52.42
CA GLN A 14 -18.94 6.91 51.63
C GLN A 14 -19.48 7.51 50.33
N HIS A 15 -19.97 8.76 50.39
CA HIS A 15 -20.44 9.45 49.21
C HIS A 15 -19.31 9.74 48.21
N LEU A 16 -18.15 10.18 48.71
CA LEU A 16 -16.96 10.43 47.89
C LEU A 16 -16.47 9.14 47.22
N GLU A 17 -16.43 8.02 47.95
CA GLU A 17 -16.06 6.72 47.40
C GLU A 17 -17.02 6.32 46.27
N SER A 18 -18.33 6.42 46.49
CA SER A 18 -19.35 6.11 45.48
C SER A 18 -19.21 6.98 44.22
N GLN A 19 -18.97 8.29 44.38
CA GLN A 19 -18.74 9.18 43.24
C GLN A 19 -17.49 8.79 42.45
N LEU A 20 -16.39 8.47 43.14
CA LEU A 20 -15.13 8.06 42.51
C LEU A 20 -15.31 6.73 41.77
N GLU A 21 -15.99 5.76 42.36
CA GLU A 21 -16.28 4.47 41.74
C GLU A 21 -17.12 4.65 40.47
N MET A 22 -18.20 5.42 40.54
CA MET A 22 -19.06 5.72 39.38
C MET A 22 -18.28 6.45 38.28
N SER A 23 -17.50 7.46 38.64
CA SER A 23 -16.68 8.22 37.69
C SER A 23 -15.66 7.31 37.00
N LEU A 24 -14.91 6.51 37.77
CA LEU A 24 -13.91 5.60 37.24
C LEU A 24 -14.54 4.55 36.31
N LYS A 25 -15.70 3.98 36.70
CA LYS A 25 -16.46 3.06 35.85
C LYS A 25 -16.86 3.73 34.53
N SER A 26 -17.39 4.95 34.58
CA SER A 26 -17.80 5.70 33.38
C SER A 26 -16.62 5.97 32.45
N ILE A 27 -15.46 6.36 33.00
CA ILE A 27 -14.24 6.59 32.24
C ILE A 27 -13.77 5.30 31.58
N ARG A 28 -13.78 4.18 32.31
CA ARG A 28 -13.35 2.87 31.80
C ARG A 28 -14.26 2.39 30.68
N THR A 29 -15.58 2.49 30.86
CA THR A 29 -16.56 2.14 29.83
C THR A 29 -16.38 3.00 28.59
N ARG A 30 -16.26 4.32 28.74
CA ARG A 30 -16.06 5.24 27.61
C ARG A 30 -14.76 4.95 26.86
N LYS A 31 -13.64 4.73 27.57
CA LYS A 31 -12.37 4.34 26.94
C LYS A 31 -12.51 3.03 26.19
N GLY A 32 -13.18 2.03 26.77
CA GLY A 32 -13.43 0.74 26.11
C GLY A 32 -14.25 0.88 24.83
N GLN A 33 -15.29 1.72 24.85
CA GLN A 33 -16.11 2.01 23.67
C GLN A 33 -15.29 2.67 22.57
N ILE A 34 -14.54 3.74 22.88
CA ILE A 34 -13.69 4.45 21.92
C ILE A 34 -12.69 3.50 21.26
N PHE A 35 -12.00 2.67 22.05
CA PHE A 35 -11.03 1.72 21.50
C PHE A 35 -11.70 0.65 20.64
N SER A 36 -12.86 0.14 21.05
CA SER A 36 -13.60 -0.84 20.25
C SER A 36 -14.05 -0.25 18.92
N ASP A 37 -14.54 0.99 18.92
CA ASP A 37 -14.95 1.71 17.71
C ASP A 37 -13.75 1.98 16.79
N GLU A 38 -12.61 2.40 17.34
CA GLU A 38 -11.39 2.64 16.57
C GLU A 38 -10.84 1.35 15.94
N ILE A 39 -10.82 0.24 16.69
CA ILE A 39 -10.43 -1.07 16.16
C ILE A 39 -11.34 -1.48 15.00
N ASN A 40 -12.65 -1.34 15.15
CA ASN A 40 -13.62 -1.69 14.11
C ASN A 40 -13.44 -0.84 12.84
N GLU A 41 -13.26 0.47 13.01
CA GLU A 41 -13.02 1.38 11.88
C GLU A 41 -11.70 1.09 11.16
N LEU A 42 -10.63 0.80 11.90
CA LEU A 42 -9.35 0.39 11.32
C LEU A 42 -9.48 -0.92 10.55
N HIS A 43 -10.17 -1.91 11.10
CA HIS A 43 -10.41 -3.18 10.41
C HIS A 43 -11.20 -3.00 9.11
N LYS A 44 -12.24 -2.16 9.13
CA LYS A 44 -13.03 -1.82 7.95
C LYS A 44 -12.19 -1.14 6.87
N LYS A 45 -11.38 -0.14 7.25
CA LYS A 45 -10.46 0.54 6.33
C LYS A 45 -9.43 -0.42 5.73
N GLY A 46 -8.84 -1.28 6.56
CA GLY A 46 -7.91 -2.31 6.11
C GLY A 46 -8.54 -3.27 5.10
N SER A 47 -9.77 -3.73 5.37
CA SER A 47 -10.49 -4.61 4.44
C SER A 47 -10.79 -3.94 3.11
N LEU A 48 -11.25 -2.69 3.11
CA LEU A 48 -11.52 -1.93 1.87
C LEU A 48 -10.24 -1.71 1.06
N SER A 49 -9.16 -1.28 1.71
CA SER A 49 -7.88 -1.06 1.05
C SER A 49 -7.31 -2.35 0.46
N SER A 50 -7.42 -3.48 1.18
CA SER A 50 -6.97 -4.77 0.66
C SER A 50 -7.77 -5.22 -0.56
N LYS A 51 -9.09 -4.98 -0.59
CA LYS A 51 -9.93 -5.28 -1.76
C LYS A 51 -9.56 -4.42 -2.96
N GLU A 52 -9.40 -3.12 -2.76
CA GLU A 52 -8.99 -2.20 -3.82
C GLU A 52 -7.62 -2.60 -4.40
N ASN A 53 -6.66 -2.97 -3.55
CA ASN A 53 -5.34 -3.40 -3.99
C ASN A 53 -5.42 -4.71 -4.82
N GLU A 54 -6.28 -5.65 -4.42
CA GLU A 54 -6.52 -6.88 -5.20
C GLU A 54 -7.10 -6.57 -6.59
N GLU A 55 -8.07 -5.65 -6.66
CA GLU A 55 -8.65 -5.22 -7.94
C GLU A 55 -7.63 -4.50 -8.83
N LEU A 56 -6.79 -3.64 -8.26
CA LEU A 56 -5.71 -2.98 -8.98
C LEU A 56 -4.68 -3.98 -9.50
N GLN A 57 -4.30 -4.98 -8.71
CA GLN A 57 -3.38 -6.03 -9.15
C GLN A 57 -3.96 -6.81 -10.33
N LYS A 58 -5.26 -7.14 -10.32
CA LYS A 58 -5.94 -7.78 -11.45
C LYS A 58 -5.90 -6.92 -12.71
N LYS A 59 -6.10 -5.60 -12.58
CA LYS A 59 -6.00 -4.66 -13.72
C LYS A 59 -4.59 -4.61 -14.29
N ILE A 60 -3.56 -4.55 -13.43
CA ILE A 60 -2.15 -4.55 -13.85
C ILE A 60 -1.83 -5.83 -14.63
N ASN A 61 -2.24 -7.00 -14.10
CA ASN A 61 -2.00 -8.27 -14.77
C ASN A 61 -2.64 -8.30 -16.16
N ARG A 62 -3.89 -7.85 -16.28
CA ARG A 62 -4.60 -7.78 -17.57
C ARG A 62 -3.90 -6.86 -18.57
N ILE A 63 -3.47 -5.67 -18.14
CA ILE A 63 -2.71 -4.74 -19.00
C ILE A 63 -1.39 -5.39 -19.43
N GLY A 64 -0.71 -6.11 -18.53
CA GLY A 64 0.50 -6.84 -18.84
C GLY A 64 0.29 -7.91 -19.93
N GLU A 65 -0.81 -8.68 -19.84
CA GLU A 65 -1.19 -9.66 -20.85
C GLU A 65 -1.51 -9.01 -22.20
N GLU A 66 -2.31 -7.95 -22.22
CA GLU A 66 -2.66 -7.21 -23.44
C GLU A 66 -1.40 -6.61 -24.09
N ASN A 67 -0.49 -6.02 -23.31
CA ASN A 67 0.78 -5.48 -23.80
C ASN A 67 1.69 -6.58 -24.38
N ALA A 68 1.78 -7.74 -23.72
CA ALA A 68 2.57 -8.86 -24.22
C ALA A 68 2.03 -9.37 -25.56
N GLU A 69 0.72 -9.37 -25.75
CA GLU A 69 0.11 -9.76 -27.02
C GLU A 69 0.34 -8.71 -28.11
N LEU A 70 0.23 -7.42 -27.79
CA LEU A 70 0.56 -6.34 -28.73
C LEU A 70 2.01 -6.40 -29.21
N GLU A 71 2.97 -6.66 -28.30
CA GLU A 71 4.38 -6.82 -28.66
C GLU A 71 4.60 -7.99 -29.64
N LYS A 72 3.88 -9.11 -29.47
CA LYS A 72 3.92 -10.22 -30.44
C LYS A 72 3.39 -9.80 -31.81
N VAL A 73 2.27 -9.08 -31.86
CA VAL A 73 1.66 -8.61 -33.12
C VAL A 73 2.56 -7.61 -33.84
N ILE A 74 3.22 -6.71 -33.10
CA ILE A 74 4.21 -5.79 -33.68
C ILE A 74 5.41 -6.60 -34.23
N GLY A 75 5.88 -7.60 -33.48
CA GLY A 75 6.95 -8.49 -33.90
C GLY A 75 6.61 -9.32 -35.15
N THR A 76 5.39 -9.85 -35.27
CA THR A 76 4.95 -10.58 -36.48
C THR A 76 4.85 -9.66 -37.68
N ARG A 77 4.22 -8.49 -37.52
CA ARG A 77 4.09 -7.49 -38.58
C ARG A 77 5.45 -7.02 -39.08
N ARG A 78 6.42 -6.77 -38.18
CA ARG A 78 7.80 -6.41 -38.57
C ARG A 78 8.46 -7.50 -39.42
N ARG A 79 8.24 -8.78 -39.11
CA ARG A 79 8.73 -9.92 -39.91
C ARG A 79 8.05 -10.03 -41.27
N GLU A 80 6.75 -9.81 -41.36
CA GLU A 80 6.01 -9.82 -42.62
C GLU A 80 6.49 -8.73 -43.60
N TYR A 81 6.74 -7.52 -43.09
CA TYR A 81 7.32 -6.45 -43.91
C TYR A 81 8.74 -6.78 -44.42
N THR A 82 9.57 -7.48 -43.64
CA THR A 82 10.90 -7.91 -44.11
C THR A 82 10.87 -9.00 -45.17
N ILE A 83 9.85 -9.87 -45.17
CA ILE A 83 9.70 -10.96 -46.15
C ILE A 83 9.05 -10.47 -47.44
N SER A 84 8.10 -9.53 -47.37
CA SER A 84 7.41 -8.97 -48.54
C SER A 84 8.27 -8.01 -49.38
N ASN A 85 9.26 -7.34 -48.78
CA ASN A 85 10.15 -6.38 -49.46
C ASN A 85 11.55 -6.95 -49.73
N GLY A 86 11.63 -8.22 -50.15
CA GLY A 86 12.89 -8.91 -50.44
C GLY A 86 13.78 -8.27 -51.53
N SER A 87 13.41 -7.16 -52.14
CA SER A 87 14.25 -6.40 -53.08
C SER A 87 13.74 -4.97 -53.26
N GLN A 88 13.75 -4.12 -52.24
CA GLN A 88 13.73 -2.67 -52.50
C GLN A 88 14.29 -1.88 -51.33
N SER A 89 15.39 -1.17 -51.62
CA SER A 89 16.04 -0.20 -50.77
C SER A 89 15.02 0.74 -50.13
N SER A 90 14.71 0.52 -48.85
CA SER A 90 13.82 1.42 -48.11
C SER A 90 14.64 2.59 -47.60
N ILE A 91 14.30 3.76 -48.14
CA ILE A 91 14.80 5.07 -47.76
C ILE A 91 14.82 5.21 -46.23
N ARG A 92 16.01 5.51 -45.73
CA ARG A 92 16.37 5.77 -44.33
C ARG A 92 15.68 7.04 -43.83
N TYR A 93 14.51 6.91 -43.21
CA TYR A 93 13.97 7.92 -42.32
C TYR A 93 13.72 7.32 -40.94
N GLY A 94 14.51 7.77 -39.95
CA GLY A 94 14.18 7.66 -38.54
C GLY A 94 14.75 6.45 -37.80
N TYR A 95 15.88 6.71 -37.12
CA TYR A 95 16.47 5.92 -36.02
C TYR A 95 17.07 4.54 -36.40
N ASP A 96 18.38 4.58 -36.70
CA ASP A 96 19.32 3.48 -36.45
C ASP A 96 19.21 3.10 -34.96
N ILE A 97 18.36 2.11 -34.64
CA ILE A 97 18.47 1.38 -33.39
C ILE A 97 19.44 0.26 -33.69
N HIS A 98 20.73 0.52 -33.46
CA HIS A 98 21.73 -0.52 -33.40
C HIS A 98 21.25 -1.61 -32.44
N ASP A 99 21.22 -2.84 -32.94
CA ASP A 99 20.99 -4.08 -32.23
C ASP A 99 22.20 -4.41 -31.34
N GLU A 100 22.55 -3.49 -30.45
CA GLU A 100 23.47 -3.76 -29.34
C GLU A 100 22.64 -3.72 -28.05
N GLN A 101 22.42 -4.90 -27.48
CA GLN A 101 21.94 -5.04 -26.10
C GLN A 101 22.88 -4.24 -25.18
N MET A 102 22.47 -3.04 -24.80
CA MET A 102 23.08 -2.26 -23.75
C MET A 102 22.92 -3.03 -22.43
N SER A 103 23.95 -3.80 -22.08
CA SER A 103 24.05 -4.53 -20.82
C SER A 103 24.27 -3.54 -19.68
N LEU A 104 23.20 -2.94 -19.17
CA LEU A 104 23.24 -2.04 -18.01
C LEU A 104 23.45 -2.88 -16.74
N GLN A 105 24.69 -3.14 -16.38
CA GLN A 105 25.05 -3.73 -15.09
C GLN A 105 25.09 -2.65 -14.01
N LEU A 106 24.22 -2.77 -13.00
CA LEU A 106 24.28 -1.96 -11.80
C LEU A 106 25.63 -2.18 -11.10
N ARG A 107 26.52 -1.18 -11.14
CA ARG A 107 27.67 -1.13 -10.24
C ARG A 107 27.14 -0.96 -8.81
N GLN A 108 27.27 -2.01 -7.99
CA GLN A 108 27.10 -1.86 -6.55
C GLN A 108 28.23 -0.98 -5.96
N PRO A 109 27.95 -0.15 -4.95
CA PRO A 109 28.97 0.67 -4.31
C PRO A 109 30.02 -0.23 -3.65
N GLN A 110 31.29 -0.04 -4.02
CA GLN A 110 32.40 -0.76 -3.39
C GLN A 110 32.51 -0.32 -1.94
N GLN A 111 32.35 -1.26 -1.01
CA GLN A 111 32.65 -1.02 0.40
C GLN A 111 34.16 -0.86 0.56
N PRO A 112 34.63 0.15 1.32
CA PRO A 112 36.05 0.29 1.64
C PRO A 112 36.50 -0.90 2.50
N GLN A 113 37.58 -1.55 2.04
CA GLN A 113 38.30 -2.63 2.73
C GLN A 113 39.11 -2.05 3.91
N PRO A 114 39.44 -2.86 4.94
CA PRO A 114 39.71 -2.42 6.32
C PRO A 114 40.97 -1.57 6.54
#